data_AF-A0A2I1BTY7-F1
#
_entry.id   AF-A0A2I1BTY7-F1
#
_cell.length_a   1.000
_cell.length_b   1.000
_cell.length_c   1.000
_cell.angle_alpha   90.00
_cell.angle_beta   90.00
_cell.angle_gamma   90.00
#
_symmetry.space_group_name_H-M   'P 1'
#
loop_
_entity.id
_entity.type
_entity.pdbx_description
1 polymer ?
#
loop_
_entity_poly.entity_id
_entity_poly.type
_entity_poly.pdbx_seq_one_letter_code
_entity_poly.pdbx_strand_id
1 'polypeptide(L)'
;MPETASIPLFDVHNTGIWVKAIVRKRDQLLGKRILGATKYTTPKKVVKGFKQAFPEADSIGLPDWAAESILEIMRLINKGRYFGFKLLEESLAVDFLKKHKGFKDLK
;
A
#
# COMPACT_ATOMS: atom_id res chain seq x y z
N MET A 1 13.46 -9.34 3.90
CA MET A 1 13.14 -7.91 3.67
C MET A 1 13.72 -7.19 4.87
N PRO A 2 14.42 -6.06 4.72
CA PRO A 2 14.92 -5.33 5.89
C PRO A 2 13.74 -5.00 6.82
N GLU A 3 13.87 -5.29 8.12
CA GLU A 3 12.79 -5.11 9.10
C GLU A 3 12.24 -3.69 9.18
N THR A 4 13.06 -2.72 8.76
CA THR A 4 12.82 -1.28 8.79
C THR A 4 12.43 -0.69 7.43
N ALA A 5 12.37 -1.52 6.37
CA ALA A 5 12.00 -1.04 5.05
C ALA A 5 10.58 -0.45 5.06
N SER A 6 10.43 0.78 4.55
CA SER A 6 9.13 1.42 4.42
C SER A 6 8.34 0.80 3.28
N ILE A 7 7.17 0.25 3.59
CA ILE A 7 6.24 -0.35 2.62
C ILE A 7 4.86 0.30 2.71
N PRO A 8 4.21 0.56 1.57
CA PRO A 8 2.86 1.08 1.53
C PRO A 8 1.86 -0.04 1.84
N LEU A 9 0.78 0.32 2.52
CA LEU A 9 -0.41 -0.49 2.68
C LEU A 9 -1.51 0.08 1.78
N PHE A 10 -2.25 -0.84 1.18
CA PHE A 10 -3.46 -0.56 0.43
C PHE A 10 -4.56 -1.48 0.96
N ASP A 11 -5.68 -0.88 1.33
CA ASP A 11 -6.88 -1.64 1.70
C ASP A 11 -7.76 -1.78 0.47
N VAL A 12 -7.95 -3.02 0.04
CA VAL A 12 -8.70 -3.39 -1.16
C VAL A 12 -10.15 -2.91 -1.13
N HIS A 13 -10.76 -2.75 0.06
CA HIS A 13 -12.11 -2.19 0.18
C HIS A 13 -12.18 -0.73 -0.27
N ASN A 14 -11.06 0.00 -0.24
CA ASN A 14 -11.00 1.38 -0.72
C ASN A 14 -10.90 1.50 -2.26
N THR A 15 -10.69 0.42 -3.01
CA THR A 15 -10.45 0.46 -4.47
C THR A 15 -11.50 1.30 -5.20
N GLY A 16 -12.78 1.10 -4.87
CA GLY A 16 -13.89 1.84 -5.49
C GLY A 16 -13.81 3.36 -5.25
N ILE A 17 -13.28 3.79 -4.10
CA ILE A 17 -13.10 5.22 -3.78
C ILE A 17 -12.03 5.83 -4.69
N TRP A 18 -10.90 5.13 -4.88
CA TRP A 18 -9.81 5.57 -5.77
C TRP A 18 -10.25 5.65 -7.23
N VAL A 19 -10.91 4.61 -7.74
CA VAL A 19 -11.41 4.59 -9.13
C VAL A 19 -12.45 5.70 -9.35
N LYS A 20 -13.39 5.87 -8.43
CA LYS A 20 -14.41 6.93 -8.51
C LYS A 20 -13.78 8.32 -8.51
N ALA A 21 -12.78 8.55 -7.67
CA ALA A 21 -12.01 9.79 -7.64
C ALA A 21 -11.31 10.08 -8.98
N ILE A 22 -10.65 9.08 -9.55
CA ILE A 22 -9.94 9.19 -10.84
C ILE A 22 -10.91 9.56 -11.95
N VAL A 23 -12.06 8.86 -12.04
CA VAL A 23 -13.08 9.14 -13.06
C VAL A 23 -13.66 10.55 -12.89
N ARG A 24 -14.02 10.96 -11.66
CA ARG A 24 -14.60 12.29 -11.40
C ARG A 24 -13.62 13.45 -11.61
N LYS A 25 -12.31 13.20 -11.56
CA LYS A 25 -11.25 14.18 -11.76
C LYS A 25 -10.41 13.87 -13.00
N ARG A 26 -11.00 13.18 -13.99
CA ARG A 26 -10.33 12.70 -15.20
C ARG A 26 -9.46 13.79 -15.82
N ASP A 27 -9.99 14.97 -16.08
CA ASP A 27 -9.26 16.05 -16.77
C ASP A 27 -7.99 16.49 -16.02
N GLN A 28 -7.98 16.36 -14.69
CA GLN A 28 -6.85 16.74 -13.84
C GLN A 28 -5.83 15.61 -13.65
N LEU A 29 -6.27 14.36 -13.85
CA LEU A 29 -5.51 13.15 -13.51
C LEU A 29 -5.13 12.31 -14.73
N LEU A 30 -5.65 12.63 -15.91
CA LEU A 30 -5.32 11.94 -17.16
C LEU A 30 -3.80 12.01 -17.39
N GLY A 31 -3.18 10.85 -17.62
CA GLY A 31 -1.73 10.73 -17.79
C GLY A 31 -0.90 10.80 -16.49
N LYS A 32 -1.52 11.03 -15.32
CA LYS A 32 -0.81 11.05 -14.04
C LYS A 32 -0.76 9.66 -13.40
N ARG A 33 0.36 9.37 -12.73
CA ARG A 33 0.51 8.18 -11.88
C ARG A 33 -0.11 8.44 -10.51
N ILE A 34 -1.13 7.67 -10.15
CA ILE A 34 -1.79 7.72 -8.84
C ILE A 34 -1.23 6.63 -7.93
N LEU A 35 -0.79 7.01 -6.74
CA LEU A 35 -0.32 6.05 -5.73
C LEU A 35 -1.46 5.76 -4.75
N GLY A 36 -1.80 4.48 -4.57
CA GLY A 36 -2.92 4.07 -3.71
C GLY A 36 -2.57 3.88 -2.24
N ALA A 37 -1.37 4.24 -1.77
CA ALA A 37 -0.99 3.96 -0.38
C ALA A 37 -1.83 4.77 0.62
N THR A 38 -2.49 4.11 1.56
CA THR A 38 -3.23 4.75 2.65
C THR A 38 -2.38 4.92 3.90
N LYS A 39 -1.32 4.11 4.04
CA LYS A 39 -0.39 4.14 5.16
C LYS A 39 0.95 3.57 4.75
N TYR A 40 2.03 4.02 5.37
CA TYR A 40 3.31 3.32 5.31
C TYR A 40 3.59 2.60 6.63
N THR A 41 4.22 1.44 6.53
CA THR A 41 4.60 0.61 7.68
C THR A 41 5.94 -0.06 7.40
N THR A 42 6.36 -0.97 8.28
CA THR A 42 7.53 -1.82 8.08
C THR A 42 7.15 -3.30 8.18
N PRO A 43 7.90 -4.23 7.56
CA PRO A 43 7.67 -5.66 7.71
C PRO A 43 7.55 -6.11 9.16
N LYS A 44 8.41 -5.59 10.05
CA LYS A 44 8.38 -5.90 11.47
C LYS A 44 7.02 -5.58 12.10
N LYS A 45 6.45 -4.43 11.77
CA LYS A 45 5.12 -4.03 12.25
C LYS A 45 4.01 -4.89 11.64
N VAL A 46 4.13 -5.28 10.37
CA VAL A 46 3.17 -6.19 9.73
C VAL A 46 3.16 -7.56 10.40
N VAL A 47 4.34 -8.18 10.60
CA VAL A 47 4.45 -9.48 11.27
C VAL A 47 3.92 -9.41 12.70
N LYS A 48 4.24 -8.33 13.43
CA LYS A 48 3.71 -8.11 14.78
C LYS A 48 2.18 -8.04 14.78
N GLY A 49 1.59 -7.24 13.89
CA GLY A 49 0.13 -7.11 13.78
C GLY A 49 -0.54 -8.42 13.36
N PHE A 50 0.07 -9.16 12.44
CA PHE A 50 -0.42 -10.48 12.00
C PHE A 50 -0.45 -11.48 13.16
N LYS A 51 0.64 -11.62 13.92
CA LYS A 51 0.70 -12.50 15.10
C LYS A 51 -0.31 -12.13 16.18
N GLN A 52 -0.61 -10.83 16.33
CA GLN A 52 -1.64 -10.37 17.27
C GLN A 52 -3.06 -10.72 16.80
N ALA A 53 -3.33 -10.62 15.50
CA ALA A 53 -4.62 -10.93 14.91
C ALA A 53 -4.86 -12.45 14.76
N PHE A 54 -3.78 -13.22 14.56
CA PHE A 54 -3.81 -14.67 14.35
C PHE A 54 -2.81 -15.37 15.29
N PRO A 55 -3.15 -15.55 16.58
CA PRO A 55 -2.25 -16.13 17.56
C PRO A 55 -1.84 -17.58 17.27
N GLU A 56 -2.68 -18.33 16.53
CA GLU A 56 -2.52 -19.75 16.21
C GLU A 56 -1.95 -20.01 14.80
N ALA A 57 -1.58 -18.96 14.06
CA ALA A 57 -0.99 -19.11 12.75
C ALA A 57 0.48 -19.52 12.86
N ASP A 58 0.74 -20.83 12.83
CA ASP A 58 2.09 -21.37 12.74
C ASP A 58 2.70 -21.17 11.35
N SER A 59 4.04 -21.13 11.30
CA SER A 59 4.81 -20.76 10.12
C SER A 59 4.67 -21.79 9.01
N ILE A 60 3.90 -21.45 7.97
CA ILE A 60 4.03 -22.11 6.67
C ILE A 60 5.33 -21.62 6.05
N GLY A 61 6.35 -22.48 6.00
CA GLY A 61 7.62 -22.19 5.33
C GLY A 61 7.39 -21.83 3.86
N LEU A 62 8.23 -20.94 3.32
CA LEU A 62 8.16 -20.56 1.91
C LEU A 62 8.66 -21.73 1.03
N PRO A 63 7.95 -22.10 -0.04
CA PRO A 63 8.48 -23.01 -1.06
C PRO A 63 9.74 -22.45 -1.72
N ASP A 64 10.66 -23.31 -2.17
CA ASP A 64 11.97 -22.89 -2.75
C ASP A 64 11.84 -21.91 -3.93
N TRP A 65 10.88 -22.14 -4.83
CA TRP A 65 10.62 -21.24 -5.96
C TRP A 65 10.18 -19.82 -5.52
N ALA A 66 9.55 -19.71 -4.35
CA ALA A 66 9.14 -18.43 -3.79
C ALA A 66 10.32 -17.71 -3.13
N ALA A 67 11.35 -18.44 -2.65
CA ALA A 67 12.49 -17.86 -1.95
C ALA A 67 13.30 -16.91 -2.85
N GLU A 68 13.61 -17.31 -4.09
CA GLU A 68 14.35 -16.48 -5.04
C GLU A 68 13.58 -15.22 -5.44
N SER A 69 12.30 -15.38 -5.80
CA SER A 69 11.41 -14.26 -6.15
C SER A 69 11.26 -13.28 -4.98
N ILE A 70 11.14 -13.80 -3.76
CA ILE A 70 11.07 -12.99 -2.56
C ILE A 70 12.39 -12.26 -2.30
N LEU A 71 13.55 -12.90 -2.48
CA LEU A 71 14.86 -12.25 -2.33
C LEU A 71 15.05 -11.09 -3.32
N GLU A 72 14.61 -11.26 -4.55
CA GLU A 72 14.66 -10.20 -5.56
C GLU A 72 13.74 -9.03 -5.20
N ILE A 73 12.48 -9.31 -4.80
CA ILE A 73 11.55 -8.32 -4.27
C ILE A 73 12.16 -7.60 -3.05
N MET A 74 12.80 -8.33 -2.14
CA MET A 74 13.45 -7.78 -0.95
C MET A 74 14.60 -6.83 -1.32
N ARG A 75 15.38 -7.17 -2.36
CA ARG A 75 16.47 -6.32 -2.87
C ARG A 75 15.94 -5.06 -3.52
N LEU A 76 14.86 -5.16 -4.31
CA LEU A 76 14.18 -4.01 -4.92
C LEU A 76 13.60 -3.07 -3.86
N ILE A 77 12.94 -3.60 -2.84
CA ILE A 77 12.38 -2.81 -1.73
C ILE A 77 13.48 -2.13 -0.92
N ASN A 78 14.60 -2.81 -0.67
CA ASN A 78 15.72 -2.22 0.09
C ASN A 78 16.41 -1.10 -0.70
N LYS A 79 16.65 -1.30 -2.01
CA LYS A 79 17.41 -0.35 -2.83
C LYS A 79 16.57 0.78 -3.41
N GLY A 80 15.33 0.51 -3.80
CA GLY A 80 14.46 1.48 -4.49
C GLY A 80 13.31 2.03 -3.65
N ARG A 81 12.96 1.36 -2.53
CA ARG A 81 11.70 1.52 -1.78
C ARG A 81 10.44 1.37 -2.66
N TYR A 82 9.34 0.91 -2.09
CA TYR A 82 8.09 0.80 -2.85
C TYR A 82 7.66 2.19 -3.38
N PHE A 83 7.21 2.26 -4.63
CA PHE A 83 6.94 3.50 -5.38
C PHE A 83 8.14 4.42 -5.67
N GLY A 84 9.39 3.96 -5.53
CA GLY A 84 10.57 4.76 -5.91
C GLY A 84 10.74 6.00 -5.03
N PHE A 85 10.71 5.81 -3.70
CA PHE A 85 10.86 6.85 -2.66
C PHE A 85 9.71 7.86 -2.50
N LYS A 86 8.63 7.77 -3.27
CA LYS A 86 7.47 8.68 -3.14
C LYS A 86 6.87 8.68 -1.74
N LEU A 87 6.48 9.86 -1.26
CA LEU A 87 5.98 10.06 0.10
C LEU A 87 4.49 9.67 0.24
N LEU A 88 4.03 9.54 1.49
CA LEU A 88 2.63 9.22 1.78
C LEU A 88 1.69 10.34 1.32
N GLU A 89 2.13 11.58 1.42
CA GLU A 89 1.40 12.78 1.00
C GLU A 89 1.06 12.74 -0.50
N GLU A 90 1.96 12.19 -1.33
CA GLU A 90 1.69 12.01 -2.77
C GLU A 90 0.61 10.95 -3.04
N SER A 91 0.45 9.98 -2.14
CA SER A 91 -0.63 8.99 -2.22
C SER A 91 -1.94 9.57 -1.68
N LEU A 92 -1.86 10.25 -0.53
CA LEU A 92 -3.01 10.88 0.13
C LEU A 92 -3.53 12.14 -0.57
N ALA A 93 -2.84 12.65 -1.59
CA ALA A 93 -3.35 13.73 -2.44
C ALA A 93 -4.75 13.41 -3.03
N VAL A 94 -5.06 12.11 -3.20
CA VAL A 94 -6.40 11.64 -3.59
C VAL A 94 -7.29 11.37 -2.37
N ASP A 95 -6.74 11.03 -1.20
CA ASP A 95 -7.50 10.81 0.04
C ASP A 95 -8.06 12.12 0.63
N PHE A 96 -7.48 13.29 0.29
CA PHE A 96 -8.12 14.62 0.48
C PHE A 96 -9.55 14.65 -0.10
N LEU A 97 -9.85 13.84 -1.11
CA LEU A 97 -11.19 13.74 -1.71
C LEU A 97 -12.23 13.16 -0.75
N LYS A 98 -11.87 12.32 0.23
CA LYS A 98 -12.81 11.84 1.26
C LYS A 98 -13.36 12.99 2.13
N LYS A 99 -12.59 14.07 2.31
CA LYS A 99 -13.01 15.27 3.06
C LYS A 99 -13.81 16.26 2.19
N HIS A 100 -13.82 16.07 0.87
CA HIS A 100 -14.52 16.94 -0.07
C HIS A 100 -16.03 16.71 0.04
N LYS A 101 -16.85 17.79 0.02
CA LYS A 101 -18.30 17.72 0.24
C LYS A 101 -19.03 16.68 -0.63
N GLY A 102 -18.56 16.42 -1.85
CA GLY A 102 -19.10 15.41 -2.79
C GLY A 102 -18.75 13.95 -2.48
N PHE A 103 -18.09 13.67 -1.36
CA PHE A 103 -17.79 12.33 -0.84
C PHE A 103 -18.37 12.09 0.56
N LYS A 104 -19.12 13.06 1.14
CA LYS A 104 -19.75 12.94 2.46
C LYS A 104 -20.85 11.87 2.53
N ASP A 105 -21.37 11.47 1.38
CA ASP A 105 -22.53 10.57 1.27
C ASP A 105 -22.12 9.09 1.11
N LEU A 106 -20.81 8.80 1.21
CA LEU A 106 -20.27 7.45 1.17
C LEU A 106 -20.27 6.86 2.57
N LYS A 107 -21.33 6.11 2.90
CA LYS A 107 -21.37 5.15 4.00
C LYS A 107 -20.41 3.99 3.74
#